data_AF-A0A7D5S871-F1
#
_entry.id   AF-A0A7D5S871-F1
#
_cell.length_a   1.000
_cell.length_b   1.000
_cell.length_c   1.000
_cell.angle_alpha   90.00
_cell.angle_beta   90.00
_cell.angle_gamma   90.00
#
_symmetry.space_group_name_H-M   'P 1'
#
loop_
_entity.id
_entity.type
_entity.pdbx_description
1 polymer ?
#
loop_
_entity_poly.entity_id
_entity_poly.type
_entity_poly.pdbx_seq_one_letter_code
_entity_poly.pdbx_strand_id
1 'polypeptide(L)'
;MTKYFLVFLGLGLLGFCAFTPGPEQRPKLKYAWRAFFGCMVEDSSSVEKNAFDILVGKKLCAKDSAGNLLTVESFTITYAERGLYQDSTGLPIIITEYSTAECKGDTIPAQWIADFRERSYRGDTVYFDRVMARSADQKPNCVSP
;
A
#
# COMPACT_ATOMS: atom_id res chain seq x y z
N MET A 1 64.84 4.48 -40.05
CA MET A 1 63.75 5.40 -40.47
C MET A 1 62.46 4.60 -40.65
N THR A 2 61.46 4.92 -39.83
CA THR A 2 60.04 4.97 -40.25
C THR A 2 59.24 3.67 -40.44
N LYS A 3 59.15 2.75 -39.46
CA LYS A 3 58.12 1.68 -39.52
C LYS A 3 57.35 1.28 -38.24
N TYR A 4 57.71 1.76 -37.05
CA TYR A 4 57.03 1.33 -35.81
C TYR A 4 56.21 2.41 -35.08
N PHE A 5 56.16 3.63 -35.61
CA PHE A 5 55.43 4.74 -34.97
C PHE A 5 53.91 4.72 -35.24
N LEU A 6 53.46 3.95 -36.24
CA LEU A 6 52.05 3.90 -36.65
C LEU A 6 51.21 2.84 -35.90
N VAL A 7 51.84 1.93 -35.16
CA VAL A 7 51.09 0.86 -34.45
C VAL A 7 50.55 1.36 -33.10
N PHE A 8 51.25 2.30 -32.45
CA PHE A 8 50.80 2.85 -31.16
C PHE A 8 49.67 3.88 -31.29
N LEU A 9 49.44 4.45 -32.48
CA LEU A 9 48.33 5.39 -32.70
C LEU A 9 46.98 4.69 -32.96
N GLY A 10 47.00 3.40 -33.32
CA GLY A 10 45.79 2.62 -33.63
C GLY A 10 45.11 1.95 -32.42
N LEU A 11 45.82 1.78 -31.30
CA LEU A 11 45.29 1.11 -30.10
C LEU A 11 44.72 2.06 -29.03
N GLY A 12 44.92 3.38 -29.18
CA GLY A 12 44.45 4.38 -28.21
C GLY A 12 42.96 4.76 -28.32
N LEU A 13 42.25 4.29 -29.35
CA LEU A 13 40.87 4.73 -29.66
C LEU A 13 39.76 3.73 -29.29
N LEU A 14 40.09 2.57 -28.71
CA LEU A 14 39.10 1.55 -28.31
C LEU A 14 38.68 1.61 -26.82
N GLY A 15 39.08 2.66 -26.09
CA GLY A 15 38.90 2.73 -24.63
C GLY A 15 37.68 3.49 -24.10
N PHE A 16 36.80 4.05 -24.95
CA PHE A 16 35.86 5.09 -24.49
C PHE A 16 34.36 4.81 -24.63
N CYS A 17 33.91 3.60 -24.92
CA CYS A 17 32.47 3.31 -25.01
C CYS A 17 32.10 1.96 -24.38
N ALA A 18 31.94 1.88 -23.05
CA ALA A 18 31.13 0.80 -22.45
C ALA A 18 30.66 1.05 -21.01
N PHE A 19 30.57 2.30 -20.54
CA PHE A 19 29.74 2.62 -19.37
C PHE A 19 28.59 3.49 -19.85
N THR A 20 27.65 2.90 -20.58
CA THR A 20 26.29 3.44 -20.59
C THR A 20 25.78 3.29 -19.15
N PRO A 21 25.52 4.37 -18.40
CA PRO A 21 24.81 4.21 -17.15
C PRO A 21 23.52 3.45 -17.47
N GLY A 22 23.30 2.31 -16.81
CA GLY A 22 22.04 1.59 -16.91
C GLY A 22 20.87 2.55 -16.67
N PRO A 23 19.65 2.26 -17.14
CA PRO A 23 18.54 3.18 -17.07
C PRO A 23 18.44 3.74 -15.65
N GLU A 24 18.77 5.03 -15.52
CA GLU A 24 18.78 5.74 -14.26
C GLU A 24 17.37 5.62 -13.71
N GLN A 25 17.18 4.78 -12.68
CA GLN A 25 15.90 4.61 -12.03
C GLN A 25 15.59 5.96 -11.38
N ARG A 26 14.85 6.81 -12.11
CA ARG A 26 14.41 8.10 -11.59
C ARG A 26 13.78 7.83 -10.23
N PRO A 27 14.19 8.53 -9.17
CA PRO A 27 13.63 8.30 -7.85
C PRO A 27 12.12 8.44 -7.96
N LYS A 28 11.39 7.39 -7.59
CA LYS A 28 9.92 7.43 -7.58
C LYS A 28 9.52 8.58 -6.67
N LEU A 29 8.92 9.63 -7.26
CA LEU A 29 8.40 10.77 -6.51
C LEU A 29 7.44 10.25 -5.45
N LYS A 30 7.79 10.44 -4.17
CA LYS A 30 6.91 10.13 -3.05
C LYS A 30 6.01 11.33 -2.83
N TYR A 31 4.78 11.26 -3.34
CA TYR A 31 3.77 12.27 -3.05
C TYR A 31 3.19 12.04 -1.65
N ALA A 32 2.93 13.11 -0.91
CA ALA A 32 2.21 13.04 0.35
C ALA A 32 0.71 12.85 0.06
N TRP A 33 0.11 11.80 0.62
CA TRP A 33 -1.32 11.51 0.51
C TRP A 33 -1.81 10.81 1.78
N ARG A 34 -3.13 10.81 1.99
CA ARG A 34 -3.82 10.16 3.13
C ARG A 34 -4.94 9.24 2.64
N ALA A 35 -5.17 8.14 3.36
CA ALA A 35 -6.28 7.23 3.11
C ALA A 35 -7.46 7.53 4.03
N PHE A 36 -8.66 7.26 3.51
CA PHE A 36 -9.94 7.54 4.15
C PHE A 36 -10.86 6.35 3.98
N PHE A 37 -11.32 5.80 5.09
CA PHE A 37 -12.26 4.69 5.07
C PHE A 37 -13.65 5.18 4.64
N GLY A 38 -14.21 4.55 3.60
CA GLY A 38 -15.48 4.97 3.03
C GLY A 38 -15.50 6.41 2.50
N CYS A 39 -14.36 6.98 2.10
CA CYS A 39 -14.21 8.36 1.63
C CYS A 39 -14.58 9.46 2.67
N MET A 40 -14.71 9.13 3.96
CA MET A 40 -15.10 10.07 5.03
C MET A 40 -13.86 10.74 5.64
N VAL A 41 -13.96 12.03 6.03
CA VAL A 41 -12.84 12.98 6.23
C VAL A 41 -11.92 12.71 7.45
N GLU A 42 -11.96 11.54 8.08
CA GLU A 42 -11.20 11.26 9.30
C GLU A 42 -10.27 10.06 9.16
N ASP A 43 -9.03 10.23 9.63
CA ASP A 43 -7.99 9.19 9.67
C ASP A 43 -8.26 8.13 10.75
N SER A 44 -9.04 8.47 11.79
CA SER A 44 -9.45 7.57 12.86
C SER A 44 -10.77 8.03 13.46
N SER A 45 -11.75 7.13 13.53
CA SER A 45 -13.04 7.43 14.17
C SER A 45 -13.60 6.20 14.88
N SER A 46 -14.31 6.44 15.97
CA SER A 46 -15.18 5.43 16.57
C SER A 46 -16.54 5.54 15.91
N VAL A 47 -17.07 4.42 15.43
CA VAL A 47 -18.35 4.37 14.72
C VAL A 47 -19.30 3.40 15.42
N GLU A 48 -20.59 3.67 15.31
CA GLU A 48 -21.60 2.70 15.73
C GLU A 48 -21.57 1.46 14.82
N LYS A 49 -21.97 0.29 15.35
CA LYS A 49 -21.95 -0.99 14.63
C LYS A 49 -22.66 -0.92 13.28
N ASN A 50 -23.84 -0.29 13.20
CA ASN A 50 -24.57 -0.17 11.94
C ASN A 50 -23.81 0.71 10.92
N ALA A 51 -23.20 1.80 11.38
CA ALA A 51 -22.35 2.63 10.52
C ALA A 51 -21.12 1.84 10.05
N PHE A 52 -20.50 1.06 10.93
CA PHE A 52 -19.40 0.16 10.58
C PHE A 52 -19.80 -0.86 9.50
N ASP A 53 -20.93 -1.54 9.65
CA ASP A 53 -21.43 -2.55 8.70
C ASP A 53 -21.69 -2.00 7.29
N ILE A 54 -22.06 -0.71 7.23
CA ILE A 54 -22.20 0.04 5.99
C ILE A 54 -20.81 0.40 5.43
N LEU A 55 -19.92 0.92 6.27
CA LEU A 55 -18.59 1.40 5.86
C LEU A 55 -17.68 0.28 5.35
N VAL A 56 -17.70 -0.92 5.94
CA VAL A 56 -16.92 -2.08 5.45
C VAL A 56 -17.31 -2.50 4.03
N GLY A 57 -18.52 -2.13 3.58
CA GLY A 57 -18.98 -2.33 2.21
C GLY A 57 -18.58 -1.19 1.24
N LYS A 58 -17.89 -0.16 1.71
CA LYS A 58 -17.41 0.96 0.87
C LYS A 58 -15.94 0.75 0.50
N LYS A 59 -15.53 1.42 -0.57
CA LYS A 59 -14.13 1.46 -0.97
C LYS A 59 -13.29 2.34 -0.04
N LEU A 60 -12.01 2.00 0.05
CA LEU A 60 -10.97 2.85 0.61
C LEU A 60 -10.62 3.95 -0.40
N CYS A 61 -10.49 5.18 0.06
CA CYS A 61 -10.19 6.33 -0.79
C CYS A 61 -8.86 6.95 -0.39
N ALA A 62 -8.06 7.41 -1.33
CA ALA A 62 -6.85 8.18 -1.03
C ALA A 62 -6.98 9.59 -1.61
N LYS A 63 -6.47 10.60 -0.90
CA LYS A 63 -6.38 11.98 -1.41
C LYS A 63 -4.98 12.53 -1.24
N ASP A 64 -4.52 13.28 -2.24
CA ASP A 64 -3.27 14.05 -2.17
C ASP A 64 -3.44 15.32 -1.31
N SER A 65 -2.34 16.08 -1.16
CA SER A 65 -2.35 17.35 -0.43
C SER A 65 -3.22 18.44 -1.06
N ALA A 66 -3.56 18.32 -2.34
CA ALA A 66 -4.46 19.24 -3.04
C ALA A 66 -5.93 18.80 -2.96
N GLY A 67 -6.21 17.66 -2.33
CA GLY A 67 -7.56 17.10 -2.19
C GLY A 67 -8.02 16.26 -3.38
N ASN A 68 -7.16 16.00 -4.37
CA ASN A 68 -7.49 15.17 -5.52
C ASN A 68 -7.59 13.70 -5.10
N LEU A 69 -8.59 13.00 -5.62
CA LEU A 69 -8.75 11.57 -5.39
C LEU A 69 -7.69 10.78 -6.16
N LEU A 70 -7.04 9.86 -5.45
CA LEU A 70 -6.08 8.91 -5.98
C LEU A 70 -6.71 7.51 -6.07
N THR A 71 -6.24 6.71 -7.02
CA THR A 71 -6.69 5.32 -7.14
C THR A 71 -5.92 4.45 -6.14
N VAL A 72 -6.61 3.81 -5.20
CA VAL A 72 -5.99 2.83 -4.29
C VAL A 72 -5.75 1.52 -5.06
N GLU A 73 -4.51 1.04 -5.04
CA GLU A 73 -4.07 -0.18 -5.73
C GLU A 73 -4.02 -1.39 -4.81
N SER A 74 -3.66 -1.17 -3.55
CA SER A 74 -3.61 -2.21 -2.53
C SER A 74 -3.59 -1.59 -1.14
N PHE A 75 -3.89 -2.42 -0.14
CA PHE A 75 -3.74 -2.09 1.27
C PHE A 75 -3.63 -3.38 2.09
N THR A 76 -3.15 -3.27 3.32
CA THR A 76 -3.30 -4.32 4.33
C THR A 76 -4.41 -3.92 5.28
N ILE A 77 -5.25 -4.90 5.63
CA ILE A 77 -6.21 -4.78 6.71
C ILE A 77 -5.74 -5.58 7.92
N THR A 78 -5.83 -4.99 9.11
CA THR A 78 -5.61 -5.66 10.39
C THR A 78 -6.86 -5.52 11.23
N TYR A 79 -7.38 -6.63 11.74
CA TYR A 79 -8.52 -6.68 12.63
C TYR A 79 -8.10 -7.18 14.01
N ALA A 80 -8.33 -6.34 15.02
CA ALA A 80 -8.12 -6.62 16.43
C ALA A 80 -9.47 -6.92 17.08
N GLU A 81 -9.80 -8.20 17.17
CA GLU A 81 -11.06 -8.73 17.71
C GLU A 81 -10.91 -9.00 19.21
N ARG A 82 -11.81 -8.47 20.04
CA ARG A 82 -11.82 -8.71 21.48
C ARG A 82 -12.79 -9.83 21.83
N GLY A 83 -12.25 -10.98 22.22
CA GLY A 83 -13.05 -12.08 22.73
C GLY A 83 -13.08 -12.12 24.26
N LEU A 84 -14.16 -12.70 24.80
CA LEU A 84 -14.28 -13.08 26.21
C LEU A 84 -13.90 -14.55 26.34
N TYR A 85 -12.86 -14.82 27.12
CA TYR A 85 -12.33 -16.15 27.36
C TYR A 85 -12.36 -16.47 28.85
N GLN A 86 -11.96 -17.69 29.18
CA GLN A 86 -11.80 -18.17 30.54
C GLN A 86 -10.32 -18.44 30.80
N ASP A 87 -9.81 -17.99 31.94
CA ASP A 87 -8.46 -18.33 32.38
C ASP A 87 -8.38 -19.76 32.96
N SER A 88 -7.18 -20.17 33.37
CA SER A 88 -6.94 -21.52 33.94
C SER A 88 -7.68 -21.78 35.25
N THR A 89 -8.20 -20.75 35.91
CA THR A 89 -8.95 -20.85 37.18
C THR A 89 -10.45 -20.73 37.00
N GLY A 90 -10.92 -20.54 35.76
CA GLY A 90 -12.34 -20.41 35.46
C GLY A 90 -12.84 -18.96 35.43
N LEU A 91 -11.98 -17.96 35.57
CA LEU A 91 -12.38 -16.55 35.61
C LEU A 91 -12.42 -15.93 34.20
N PRO A 92 -13.36 -15.01 33.94
CA PRO A 92 -13.45 -14.34 32.64
C PRO A 92 -12.25 -13.40 32.41
N ILE A 93 -11.64 -13.48 31.22
CA ILE A 93 -10.57 -12.61 30.75
C ILE A 93 -10.88 -12.10 29.34
N ILE A 94 -10.38 -10.90 29.00
CA ILE A 94 -10.47 -10.35 27.64
C ILE A 94 -9.14 -10.57 26.93
N ILE A 95 -9.19 -11.21 25.76
CA ILE A 95 -8.02 -11.39 24.89
C ILE A 95 -8.32 -10.71 23.55
N THR A 96 -7.29 -10.11 22.96
CA THR A 96 -7.38 -9.54 21.62
C THR A 96 -6.68 -10.46 20.61
N GLU A 97 -7.45 -10.94 19.64
CA GLU A 97 -6.96 -11.73 18.52
C GLU A 97 -6.71 -10.81 17.31
N TYR A 98 -5.60 -11.04 16.61
CA TYR A 98 -5.21 -10.25 15.46
C TYR A 98 -5.29 -11.09 14.19
N SER A 99 -6.11 -10.64 13.24
CA SER A 99 -6.18 -11.18 11.89
C SER A 99 -5.67 -10.15 10.88
N THR A 100 -4.96 -10.59 9.85
CA THR A 100 -4.45 -9.68 8.80
C THR A 100 -4.71 -10.23 7.40
N ALA A 101 -4.91 -9.35 6.43
CA ALA A 101 -4.97 -9.71 5.02
C ALA A 101 -4.40 -8.60 4.13
N GLU A 102 -3.77 -9.02 3.04
CA GLU A 102 -3.39 -8.14 1.94
C GLU A 102 -4.55 -8.07 0.94
N CYS A 103 -5.01 -6.85 0.65
CA CYS A 103 -6.10 -6.58 -0.28
C CYS A 103 -5.53 -5.93 -1.54
N LYS A 104 -5.94 -6.46 -2.71
CA LYS A 104 -5.67 -5.84 -4.02
C LYS A 104 -6.90 -5.02 -4.42
N GLY A 105 -6.65 -3.82 -4.95
CA GLY A 105 -7.68 -2.84 -5.26
C GLY A 105 -8.06 -1.98 -4.04
N ASP A 106 -9.24 -1.38 -4.12
CA ASP A 106 -9.76 -0.41 -3.17
C ASP A 106 -10.89 -0.96 -2.28
N THR A 107 -11.23 -2.24 -2.37
CA THR A 107 -12.34 -2.85 -1.61
C THR A 107 -11.87 -3.99 -0.71
N ILE A 108 -12.58 -4.17 0.41
CA ILE A 108 -12.37 -5.28 1.33
C ILE A 108 -12.95 -6.56 0.70
N PRO A 109 -12.26 -7.72 0.75
CA PRO A 109 -12.79 -8.98 0.25
C PRO A 109 -14.14 -9.34 0.89
N ALA A 110 -15.04 -9.93 0.11
CA ALA A 110 -16.40 -10.25 0.55
C ALA A 110 -16.45 -11.14 1.80
N GLN A 111 -15.52 -12.10 1.93
CA GLN A 111 -15.43 -12.95 3.12
C GLN A 111 -15.15 -12.13 4.39
N TRP A 112 -14.19 -11.21 4.33
CA TRP A 112 -13.86 -10.32 5.45
C TRP A 112 -15.04 -9.41 5.82
N ILE A 113 -15.80 -8.93 4.83
CA ILE A 113 -17.01 -8.15 5.07
C ILE A 113 -18.07 -8.99 5.80
N ALA A 114 -18.24 -10.26 5.41
CA ALA A 114 -19.15 -11.17 6.09
C ALA A 114 -18.71 -11.42 7.55
N ASP A 115 -17.42 -11.70 7.76
CA ASP A 115 -16.85 -11.92 9.09
C ASP A 115 -17.03 -10.70 9.99
N PHE A 116 -16.78 -9.49 9.48
CA PHE A 116 -17.02 -8.26 10.21
C PHE A 116 -18.48 -8.09 10.62
N ARG A 117 -19.41 -8.35 9.71
CA ARG A 117 -20.84 -8.17 9.99
C ARG A 117 -21.33 -9.14 11.06
N GLU A 118 -20.84 -10.37 11.02
CA GLU A 118 -21.21 -11.43 11.95
C GLU A 118 -20.55 -11.28 13.32
N ARG A 119 -19.25 -10.98 13.35
CA ARG A 119 -18.43 -11.14 14.57
C ARG A 119 -18.02 -9.84 15.25
N SER A 120 -18.03 -8.70 14.54
CA SER A 120 -17.55 -7.45 15.15
C SER A 120 -18.41 -6.98 16.30
N TYR A 121 -17.74 -6.55 17.36
CA TYR A 121 -18.34 -6.09 18.59
C TYR A 121 -17.72 -4.79 19.08
N ARG A 122 -18.37 -4.19 20.08
CA ARG A 122 -17.91 -2.93 20.67
C ARG A 122 -16.52 -3.11 21.26
N GLY A 123 -15.60 -2.24 20.82
CA GLY A 123 -14.22 -2.21 21.30
C GLY A 123 -13.23 -2.91 20.38
N ASP A 124 -13.71 -3.61 19.35
CA ASP A 124 -12.86 -4.11 18.29
C ASP A 124 -12.28 -2.96 17.47
N THR A 125 -11.17 -3.22 16.77
CA THR A 125 -10.54 -2.21 15.94
C THR A 125 -10.09 -2.76 14.60
N VAL A 126 -10.38 -2.02 13.54
CA VAL A 126 -9.87 -2.29 12.19
C VAL A 126 -8.87 -1.19 11.82
N TYR A 127 -7.71 -1.61 11.36
CA TYR A 127 -6.65 -0.74 10.86
C TYR A 127 -6.38 -1.02 9.39
N PHE A 128 -6.19 0.04 8.61
CA PHE A 128 -5.75 -0.02 7.23
C PHE A 128 -4.34 0.55 7.15
N ASP A 129 -3.37 -0.28 6.77
CA ASP A 129 -1.97 0.10 6.66
C ASP A 129 -1.40 -0.31 5.30
N ARG A 130 -0.17 0.15 5.00
CA ARG A 130 0.51 -0.14 3.73
C ARG A 130 -0.35 0.13 2.50
N VAL A 131 -1.19 1.17 2.59
CA VAL A 131 -2.04 1.60 1.48
C VAL A 131 -1.12 2.10 0.35
N MET A 132 -1.37 1.64 -0.87
CA MET A 132 -0.66 2.05 -2.08
C MET A 132 -1.65 2.79 -2.98
N ALA A 133 -1.31 4.00 -3.40
CA ALA A 133 -2.17 4.83 -4.23
C ALA A 133 -1.41 5.34 -5.46
N ARG A 134 -2.09 5.32 -6.61
CA ARG A 134 -1.61 5.86 -7.88
C ARG A 134 -2.23 7.22 -8.15
N SER A 135 -1.38 8.19 -8.50
CA SER A 135 -1.83 9.48 -9.05
C SER A 135 -2.23 9.35 -10.52
N ALA A 136 -3.27 10.08 -10.93
CA ALA A 136 -3.70 10.19 -12.32
C ALA A 136 -2.57 10.69 -13.25
N ASP A 137 -1.63 11.48 -12.72
CA ASP A 137 -0.50 12.03 -13.47
C ASP A 137 0.60 11.00 -13.77
N GLN A 138 0.52 9.81 -13.17
CA GLN A 138 1.45 8.73 -13.45
C GLN A 138 1.03 8.03 -14.75
N LYS A 139 1.31 8.70 -15.87
CA LYS A 139 1.27 8.11 -17.21
C LYS A 139 2.05 6.78 -17.16
N PRO A 140 1.50 5.65 -17.63
CA PRO A 140 2.27 4.41 -17.67
C PRO A 140 3.55 4.71 -18.43
N ASN A 141 4.70 4.48 -17.79
CA ASN A 141 5.97 4.54 -18.49
C ASN A 141 5.87 3.51 -19.61
N CYS A 142 5.66 3.96 -20.84
CA CYS A 142 5.77 3.12 -22.02
C CYS A 142 7.20 2.59 -22.01
N VAL A 143 7.36 1.34 -21.55
CA VAL A 143 8.58 0.59 -21.82
C VAL A 143 8.45 0.18 -23.28
N SER A 144 9.10 0.93 -24.16
CA SER A 144 9.33 0.48 -25.53
C SER A 144 10.25 -0.75 -25.47
N PRO A 145 9.95 -1.81 -26.24
CA PRO A 145 10.73 -3.04 -26.28
C PRO A 145 12.17 -2.83 -26.76
#